data_AF-A0A9R0TRI0-F1
#
_entry.id   AF-A0A9R0TRI0-F1
#
_cell.length_a   1.000
_cell.length_b   1.000
_cell.length_c   1.000
_cell.angle_alpha   90.00
_cell.angle_beta   90.00
_cell.angle_gamma   90.00
#
_symmetry.space_group_name_H-M   'P 1'
#
loop_
_entity.id
_entity.type
_entity.pdbx_description
1 polymer ?
#
loop_
_entity_poly.entity_id
_entity_poly.type
_entity_poly.pdbx_seq_one_letter_code
_entity_poly.pdbx_strand_id
1 'polypeptide(L)'
;MSPSPSSSSLYSGRLLSSRPASKGLVRRLLARDGSRWVRPSCSLSMNGCAAGVGDRGVVTMHETRALPAASAPQEAVGQLRAAVAALNADPPASSSGIIRIEVPIRQRGDAIEWLHAQRQSSLLRCFFSARAPLPDTPAVAVGSRSSNGNGGHKEQWEQPVSVAGVGSAVFFRGTDPFSLRDWRAIKRFLSRDCPLIRAYGAIRFDASSDASVEWEDYGAFYFVVPQVEFSELEEGSVLATTIAWDDSLSWTWQSAVDELQSTLHKISPCSVKVNRSILQTAIVNLNHVPTKASWDLAVTQALRMIKGSQTELVKVVLARCSRYITDTCIDPLELLACLKVEGQNAYQFCIQPPDAPAFVGNSPEQLFHRKYLNISSEALAGTRARGKTRADDFQIGQELLLSIKEDTEFTIVRDSIKKKLEMICDEVVVNPSKALRKLPRVQHLSAQLAARLRNEDDEVIYD
;
A
#
# COMPACT_ATOMS: atom_id res chain seq x y z
N MET A 1 -4.00 -0.92 -66.10
CA MET A 1 -2.75 -0.17 -66.34
C MET A 1 -2.82 1.15 -65.60
N SER A 2 -1.75 1.50 -64.89
CA SER A 2 -1.46 2.85 -64.36
C SER A 2 -1.12 3.83 -65.53
N PRO A 3 -0.89 5.16 -65.36
CA PRO A 3 -0.10 5.77 -64.27
C PRO A 3 -0.57 7.13 -63.70
N SER A 4 0.03 7.47 -62.55
CA SER A 4 0.11 8.79 -61.91
C SER A 4 1.25 9.66 -62.47
N PRO A 5 1.23 11.00 -62.31
CA PRO A 5 2.03 11.69 -61.25
C PRO A 5 1.28 12.93 -60.65
N SER A 6 1.76 13.82 -59.75
CA SER A 6 3.01 13.95 -58.96
C SER A 6 2.83 14.90 -57.73
N SER A 7 3.54 14.60 -56.63
CA SER A 7 4.10 15.48 -55.57
C SER A 7 3.54 16.89 -55.21
N SER A 8 3.30 17.14 -53.91
CA SER A 8 3.71 18.42 -53.25
C SER A 8 3.99 18.30 -51.74
N SER A 9 5.27 18.52 -51.41
CA SER A 9 5.90 19.05 -50.18
C SER A 9 5.17 19.18 -48.82
N LEU A 10 5.87 18.72 -47.78
CA LEU A 10 5.65 19.01 -46.35
C LEU A 10 5.59 20.50 -46.00
N TYR A 11 4.74 20.86 -45.03
CA TYR A 11 4.93 22.04 -44.16
C TYR A 11 4.73 21.67 -42.69
N SER A 12 5.73 21.97 -41.86
CA SER A 12 5.72 21.68 -40.42
C SER A 12 5.28 22.91 -39.63
N GLY A 13 4.07 22.88 -39.08
CA GLY A 13 3.53 23.95 -38.24
C GLY A 13 3.84 23.71 -36.76
N ARG A 14 4.91 24.33 -36.24
CA ARG A 14 5.15 24.40 -34.79
C ARG A 14 4.17 25.38 -34.15
N LEU A 15 3.24 24.88 -33.33
CA LEU A 15 2.48 25.73 -32.40
C LEU A 15 3.28 25.91 -31.11
N LEU A 16 3.63 27.17 -30.82
CA LEU A 16 4.39 27.60 -29.66
C LEU A 16 3.50 27.60 -28.40
N SER A 17 3.86 26.83 -27.38
CA SER A 17 3.25 26.93 -26.06
C SER A 17 3.83 28.14 -25.30
N SER A 18 3.00 29.14 -25.00
CA SER A 18 3.36 30.25 -24.12
C SER A 18 3.55 29.77 -22.68
N ARG A 19 4.66 30.18 -22.05
CA ARG A 19 4.91 29.99 -20.61
C ARG A 19 4.57 31.29 -19.85
N PRO A 20 3.82 31.24 -18.74
CA PRO A 20 3.92 32.27 -17.71
C PRO A 20 5.28 32.19 -17.01
N ALA A 21 5.83 33.34 -16.63
CA ALA A 21 7.13 33.41 -15.97
C ALA A 21 6.99 33.46 -14.44
N SER A 22 7.50 32.44 -13.74
CA SER A 22 7.72 32.46 -12.28
C SER A 22 8.96 31.65 -11.89
N LYS A 23 10.12 31.98 -12.49
CA LYS A 23 11.41 31.44 -12.06
C LYS A 23 11.97 32.25 -10.90
N GLY A 24 11.62 31.86 -9.67
CA GLY A 24 12.22 32.35 -8.43
C GLY A 24 12.69 31.20 -7.54
N LEU A 25 14.00 31.09 -7.36
CA LEU A 25 14.64 30.48 -6.18
C LEU A 25 14.45 28.98 -5.84
N VAL A 26 14.72 28.05 -6.77
CA VAL A 26 15.28 26.73 -6.39
C VAL A 26 16.42 26.34 -7.31
N ARG A 27 17.67 26.49 -6.83
CA ARG A 27 18.88 25.96 -7.46
C ARG A 27 19.63 25.14 -6.39
N ARG A 28 19.11 23.95 -6.07
CA ARG A 28 19.84 22.97 -5.23
C ARG A 28 20.79 22.16 -6.11
N LEU A 29 21.92 21.77 -5.52
CA LEU A 29 23.03 21.10 -6.20
C LEU A 29 22.60 19.72 -6.72
N LEU A 30 22.84 19.47 -8.01
CA LEU A 30 22.68 18.15 -8.63
C LEU A 30 24.05 17.46 -8.62
N ALA A 31 24.17 16.34 -7.91
CA ALA A 31 25.30 15.43 -8.05
C ALA A 31 25.04 14.48 -9.24
N ARG A 32 26.10 14.09 -9.94
CA ARG A 32 26.03 13.22 -11.12
C ARG A 32 26.85 11.97 -10.84
N ASP A 33 26.15 10.85 -10.65
CA ASP A 33 26.74 9.52 -10.66
C ASP A 33 26.07 8.68 -11.77
N GLY A 34 26.68 7.54 -12.14
CA GLY A 34 26.46 6.76 -13.35
C GLY A 34 25.06 6.82 -14.00
N SER A 35 24.97 7.54 -15.14
CA SER A 35 23.87 7.48 -16.14
C SER A 35 22.42 7.78 -15.71
N ARG A 36 22.08 7.95 -14.42
CA ARG A 36 20.70 8.23 -13.98
C ARG A 36 20.63 9.51 -13.13
N TRP A 37 19.61 10.34 -13.36
CA TRP A 37 19.38 11.55 -12.57
C TRP A 37 18.80 11.20 -11.21
N VAL A 38 19.66 11.00 -10.21
CA VAL A 38 19.22 10.81 -8.83
C VAL A 38 18.90 12.17 -8.21
N ARG A 39 17.61 12.46 -7.99
CA ARG A 39 17.21 13.49 -7.02
C ARG A 39 17.73 13.05 -5.64
N PRO A 40 18.49 13.88 -4.90
CA PRO A 40 18.79 13.60 -3.51
C PRO A 40 17.48 13.41 -2.75
N SER A 41 17.28 12.27 -2.10
CA SER A 41 16.08 12.02 -1.32
C SER A 41 16.05 13.02 -0.16
N CYS A 42 15.01 13.87 -0.10
CA CYS A 42 14.84 14.82 0.99
C CYS A 42 14.40 14.16 2.32
N SER A 43 14.38 12.82 2.38
CA SER A 43 14.23 12.02 3.59
C SER A 43 15.52 11.98 4.40
N LEU A 44 15.56 12.66 5.54
CA LEU A 44 16.59 12.51 6.58
C LEU A 44 16.38 11.19 7.35
N SER A 45 16.40 10.06 6.65
CA SER A 45 16.16 8.74 7.25
C SER A 45 16.91 7.66 6.49
N MET A 46 17.11 6.51 7.13
CA MET A 46 17.80 5.35 6.57
C MET A 46 17.04 4.70 5.41
N ASN A 47 17.72 4.46 4.28
CA ASN A 47 17.23 3.50 3.27
C ASN A 47 17.80 2.10 3.56
N GLY A 48 16.95 1.16 3.94
CA GLY A 48 17.35 -0.21 4.26
C GLY A 48 17.82 -1.04 3.05
N CYS A 49 17.56 -0.61 1.82
CA CYS A 49 17.84 -1.38 0.58
C CYS A 49 19.29 -1.27 0.04
N ALA A 50 20.26 -0.76 0.81
CA ALA A 50 21.59 -0.45 0.29
C ALA A 50 22.36 -1.67 -0.28
N ALA A 51 23.45 -1.38 -1.01
CA ALA A 51 24.29 -2.40 -1.65
C ALA A 51 24.89 -3.38 -0.62
N GLY A 52 24.77 -4.69 -0.90
CA GLY A 52 25.33 -5.74 -0.02
C GLY A 52 24.62 -5.90 1.33
N VAL A 53 23.33 -5.52 1.44
CA VAL A 53 22.54 -5.63 2.68
C VAL A 53 21.70 -6.91 2.77
N GLY A 54 21.29 -7.49 1.63
CA GLY A 54 20.40 -8.67 1.63
C GLY A 54 21.03 -9.97 2.13
N ASP A 55 22.36 -10.00 2.30
CA ASP A 55 23.12 -11.09 2.93
C ASP A 55 23.55 -10.73 4.37
N ARG A 56 23.20 -9.54 4.87
CA ARG A 56 23.48 -9.14 6.26
C ARG A 56 22.41 -9.71 7.17
N GLY A 57 22.84 -10.11 8.37
CA GLY A 57 21.94 -10.58 9.41
C GLY A 57 20.89 -9.54 9.82
N VAL A 58 19.90 -10.04 10.56
CA VAL A 58 18.90 -9.23 11.28
C VAL A 58 19.62 -8.18 12.16
N VAL A 59 19.03 -7.00 12.37
CA VAL A 59 19.66 -6.00 13.25
C VAL A 59 19.84 -6.56 14.66
N THR A 60 20.88 -6.11 15.36
CA THR A 60 21.32 -6.74 16.63
C THR A 60 20.40 -6.50 17.82
N MET A 61 19.35 -5.67 17.68
CA MET A 61 18.41 -5.34 18.74
C MET A 61 17.01 -5.07 18.18
N HIS A 62 15.99 -5.71 18.74
CA HIS A 62 14.58 -5.36 18.58
C HIS A 62 13.99 -5.19 19.97
N GLU A 63 13.31 -4.07 20.20
CA GLU A 63 12.68 -3.80 21.49
C GLU A 63 11.32 -3.10 21.30
N THR A 64 10.36 -3.46 22.14
CA THR A 64 9.11 -2.70 22.30
C THR A 64 8.95 -2.32 23.77
N ARG A 65 8.87 -1.02 24.06
CA ARG A 65 8.69 -0.46 25.41
C ARG A 65 7.28 0.12 25.56
N ALA A 66 6.44 -0.53 26.35
CA ALA A 66 5.15 0.02 26.72
C ALA A 66 5.29 1.02 27.88
N LEU A 67 4.72 2.22 27.72
CA LEU A 67 4.62 3.25 28.74
C LEU A 67 3.21 3.25 29.40
N PRO A 68 3.03 3.86 30.58
CA PRO A 68 1.73 3.94 31.25
C PRO A 68 0.65 4.61 30.39
N ALA A 69 -0.56 4.03 30.38
CA ALA A 69 -1.65 4.51 29.52
C ALA A 69 -2.05 5.97 29.80
N ALA A 70 -1.93 6.81 28.77
CA ALA A 70 -2.29 8.22 28.78
C ALA A 70 -3.82 8.45 28.69
N SER A 71 -4.26 9.57 29.25
CA SER A 71 -5.65 10.03 29.19
C SER A 71 -6.04 10.63 27.82
N ALA A 72 -5.08 11.24 27.12
CA ALA A 72 -5.26 11.91 25.84
C ALA A 72 -3.99 11.88 24.97
N PRO A 73 -4.08 12.06 23.64
CA PRO A 73 -2.92 12.02 22.74
C PRO A 73 -1.82 13.05 23.06
N GLN A 74 -2.16 14.22 23.61
CA GLN A 74 -1.16 15.23 23.98
C GLN A 74 -0.29 14.80 25.17
N GLU A 75 -0.86 14.08 26.14
CA GLU A 75 -0.10 13.46 27.23
C GLU A 75 0.83 12.38 26.69
N ALA A 76 0.34 11.54 25.77
CA ALA A 76 1.14 10.50 25.10
C ALA A 76 2.35 11.09 24.34
N VAL A 77 2.16 12.18 23.57
CA VAL A 77 3.28 12.89 22.92
C VAL A 77 4.31 13.39 23.95
N GLY A 78 3.86 13.89 25.11
CA GLY A 78 4.73 14.30 26.20
C GLY A 78 5.55 13.14 26.78
N GLN A 79 4.91 12.01 27.05
CA GLN A 79 5.56 10.79 27.54
C GLN A 79 6.59 10.24 26.53
N LEU A 80 6.24 10.19 25.23
CA LEU A 80 7.15 9.74 24.18
C LEU A 80 8.38 10.65 24.06
N ARG A 81 8.21 11.98 24.10
CA ARG A 81 9.35 12.93 24.10
C ARG A 81 10.27 12.72 25.30
N ALA A 82 9.72 12.49 26.49
CA ALA A 82 10.51 12.22 27.70
C ALA A 82 11.28 10.88 27.60
N ALA A 83 10.63 9.82 27.10
CA ALA A 83 11.27 8.51 26.92
C ALA A 83 12.39 8.54 25.86
N VAL A 84 12.19 9.25 24.75
CA VAL A 84 13.24 9.46 23.73
C VAL A 84 14.41 10.29 24.28
N ALA A 85 14.15 11.31 25.10
CA ALA A 85 15.21 12.09 25.74
C ALA A 85 16.02 11.24 26.75
N ALA A 86 15.36 10.38 27.52
CA ALA A 86 16.03 9.44 28.43
C ALA A 86 16.90 8.43 27.66
N LEU A 87 16.40 7.87 26.57
CA LEU A 87 17.17 7.00 25.67
C LEU A 87 18.35 7.71 25.00
N ASN A 88 18.25 9.02 24.73
CA ASN A 88 19.38 9.78 24.19
C ASN A 88 20.49 10.02 25.24
N ALA A 89 20.14 10.01 26.53
CA ALA A 89 21.09 10.17 27.64
C ALA A 89 21.82 8.86 27.99
N ASP A 90 21.19 7.71 27.72
CA ASP A 90 21.77 6.37 27.90
C ASP A 90 21.55 5.53 26.62
N PRO A 91 22.39 5.73 25.58
CA PRO A 91 22.20 5.12 24.26
C PRO A 91 22.53 3.62 24.25
N PRO A 92 21.82 2.79 23.45
CA PRO A 92 22.14 1.38 23.29
C PRO A 92 23.57 1.15 22.79
N ALA A 93 24.27 0.18 23.36
CA ALA A 93 25.62 -0.21 22.94
C ALA A 93 25.68 -0.98 21.59
N SER A 94 24.52 -1.35 21.03
CA SER A 94 24.42 -2.09 19.77
C SER A 94 24.64 -1.19 18.56
N SER A 95 25.45 -1.63 17.58
CA SER A 95 25.70 -0.88 16.33
C SER A 95 24.57 -0.90 15.31
N SER A 96 23.50 -1.68 15.58
CA SER A 96 22.27 -1.67 14.79
C SER A 96 21.09 -2.04 15.68
N GLY A 97 19.89 -1.58 15.34
CA GLY A 97 18.71 -1.94 16.09
C GLY A 97 17.45 -1.22 15.66
N ILE A 98 16.36 -1.61 16.29
CA ILE A 98 15.07 -0.94 16.20
C ILE A 98 14.34 -0.99 17.55
N ILE A 99 13.97 0.17 18.07
CA ILE A 99 13.23 0.33 19.33
C ILE A 99 11.91 1.02 19.02
N ARG A 100 10.80 0.37 19.39
CA ARG A 100 9.47 0.97 19.46
C ARG A 100 9.19 1.37 20.90
N ILE A 101 8.70 2.59 21.11
CA ILE A 101 8.15 3.05 22.40
C ILE A 101 6.68 3.36 22.15
N GLU A 102 5.78 2.83 22.97
CA GLU A 102 4.35 2.96 22.75
C GLU A 102 3.59 3.37 24.01
N VAL A 103 2.60 4.25 23.82
CA VAL A 103 1.70 4.75 24.85
C VAL A 103 0.27 4.36 24.47
N PRO A 104 -0.39 3.49 25.25
CA PRO A 104 -1.82 3.28 25.13
C PRO A 104 -2.58 4.56 25.48
N ILE A 105 -3.61 4.90 24.71
CA ILE A 105 -4.49 6.05 24.91
C ILE A 105 -5.88 5.51 25.23
N ARG A 106 -6.41 5.88 26.40
CA ARG A 106 -7.72 5.37 26.90
C ARG A 106 -8.92 5.82 26.06
N GLN A 107 -8.75 6.88 25.27
CA GLN A 107 -9.76 7.37 24.34
C GLN A 107 -9.48 6.82 22.95
N ARG A 108 -10.49 6.19 22.32
CA ARG A 108 -10.41 5.81 20.91
C ARG A 108 -10.43 7.05 20.02
N GLY A 109 -9.41 7.20 19.18
CA GLY A 109 -9.35 8.21 18.11
C GLY A 109 -9.48 7.59 16.71
N ASP A 110 -9.82 8.41 15.72
CA ASP A 110 -9.82 8.00 14.31
C ASP A 110 -8.45 8.35 13.68
N ALA A 111 -7.75 7.34 13.16
CA ALA A 111 -6.40 7.51 12.64
C ALA A 111 -6.32 8.44 11.41
N ILE A 112 -7.41 8.59 10.62
CA ILE A 112 -7.47 9.58 9.53
C ILE A 112 -7.52 11.00 10.12
N GLU A 113 -8.30 11.23 11.17
CA GLU A 113 -8.41 12.55 11.84
C GLU A 113 -7.11 12.97 12.53
N TRP A 114 -6.36 12.00 13.08
CA TRP A 114 -5.01 12.23 13.59
C TRP A 114 -4.02 12.58 12.47
N LEU A 115 -3.99 11.80 11.37
CA LEU A 115 -3.06 12.02 10.25
C LEU A 115 -3.33 13.34 9.52
N HIS A 116 -4.61 13.72 9.41
CA HIS A 116 -5.07 14.97 8.85
C HIS A 116 -4.64 16.20 9.67
N ALA A 117 -4.43 16.06 10.98
CA ALA A 117 -3.85 17.12 11.80
C ALA A 117 -2.35 17.40 11.48
N GLN A 118 -1.66 16.49 10.76
CA GLN A 118 -0.23 16.58 10.45
C GLN A 118 0.09 17.32 9.12
N ARG A 119 -0.94 17.96 8.52
CA ARG A 119 -0.93 18.66 7.21
C ARG A 119 0.23 19.63 6.95
N GLN A 120 0.77 20.27 7.99
CA GLN A 120 1.81 21.30 7.85
C GLN A 120 3.22 20.72 7.76
N SER A 121 3.38 19.41 7.92
CA SER A 121 4.68 18.74 7.86
C SER A 121 4.98 18.24 6.44
N SER A 122 6.22 18.45 5.96
CA SER A 122 6.75 17.83 4.74
C SER A 122 7.22 16.38 4.97
N LEU A 123 6.69 15.73 6.00
CA LEU A 123 7.04 14.36 6.37
C LEU A 123 6.36 13.38 5.41
N LEU A 124 6.89 12.16 5.35
CA LEU A 124 6.13 11.03 4.83
C LEU A 124 4.81 10.93 5.61
N ARG A 125 3.71 10.64 4.90
CA ARG A 125 2.42 10.27 5.50
C ARG A 125 1.97 8.93 4.94
N CYS A 126 1.49 8.04 5.81
CA CYS A 126 0.83 6.81 5.39
C CYS A 126 -0.40 6.49 6.23
N PHE A 127 -1.39 5.84 5.61
CA PHE A 127 -2.57 5.30 6.27
C PHE A 127 -2.89 3.94 5.68
N PHE A 128 -3.24 2.97 6.52
CA PHE A 128 -3.73 1.65 6.10
C PHE A 128 -4.86 1.20 7.03
N SER A 129 -5.90 0.60 6.48
CA SER A 129 -6.88 -0.15 7.27
C SER A 129 -7.23 -1.47 6.61
N ALA A 130 -7.52 -2.48 7.44
CA ALA A 130 -7.99 -3.76 6.96
C ALA A 130 -9.44 -3.65 6.49
N ARG A 131 -9.77 -4.44 5.47
CA ARG A 131 -11.15 -4.82 5.18
C ARG A 131 -11.70 -5.63 6.36
N ALA A 132 -12.93 -5.37 6.78
CA ALA A 132 -13.55 -6.16 7.85
C ALA A 132 -13.71 -7.64 7.43
N PRO A 133 -13.68 -8.59 8.39
CA PRO A 133 -14.01 -9.99 8.11
C PRO A 133 -15.40 -10.13 7.48
N LEU A 134 -15.57 -11.11 6.58
CA LEU A 134 -16.89 -11.43 6.05
C LEU A 134 -17.74 -12.08 7.14
N PRO A 135 -19.02 -11.69 7.32
CA PRO A 135 -19.91 -12.26 8.34
C PRO A 135 -20.05 -13.78 8.27
N ASP A 136 -19.96 -14.36 7.07
CA ASP A 136 -20.29 -15.75 6.79
C ASP A 136 -19.09 -16.61 6.31
N THR A 137 -17.84 -16.14 6.47
CA THR A 137 -16.69 -17.06 6.27
C THR A 137 -16.53 -17.93 7.52
N PRO A 138 -16.85 -19.24 7.49
CA PRO A 138 -16.31 -20.14 8.50
C PRO A 138 -14.79 -20.03 8.42
N ALA A 139 -14.11 -19.92 9.57
CA ALA A 139 -12.66 -19.93 9.61
C ALA A 139 -12.17 -21.19 8.88
N VAL A 140 -11.58 -21.03 7.69
CA VAL A 140 -11.15 -22.16 6.86
C VAL A 140 -10.13 -22.93 7.67
N ALA A 141 -10.55 -24.10 8.15
CA ALA A 141 -9.88 -24.84 9.20
C ALA A 141 -8.65 -25.59 8.66
N VAL A 142 -7.66 -24.82 8.17
CA VAL A 142 -6.32 -25.31 7.88
C VAL A 142 -5.62 -25.60 9.21
N GLY A 143 -5.96 -26.75 9.80
CA GLY A 143 -5.14 -27.41 10.80
C GLY A 143 -5.03 -26.76 12.19
N SER A 144 -6.04 -26.02 12.68
CA SER A 144 -6.10 -25.69 14.12
C SER A 144 -6.58 -26.91 14.94
N ARG A 145 -5.82 -28.00 14.91
CA ARG A 145 -5.89 -29.02 15.97
C ARG A 145 -5.16 -28.48 17.18
N SER A 146 -5.87 -27.69 17.99
CA SER A 146 -5.46 -27.41 19.36
C SER A 146 -5.35 -28.74 20.11
N SER A 147 -4.13 -29.14 20.46
CA SER A 147 -3.92 -30.16 21.48
C SER A 147 -4.31 -29.57 22.83
N ASN A 148 -5.27 -30.19 23.50
CA ASN A 148 -5.61 -29.84 24.88
C ASN A 148 -4.38 -29.92 25.80
N GLY A 149 -4.29 -28.95 26.71
CA GLY A 149 -3.40 -29.00 27.88
C GLY A 149 -1.95 -28.57 27.64
N ASN A 150 -1.65 -27.29 27.84
CA ASN A 150 -1.18 -26.86 29.16
C ASN A 150 -1.33 -25.33 29.33
N GLY A 151 -1.35 -24.85 30.57
CA GLY A 151 -1.53 -23.44 30.88
C GLY A 151 -0.34 -22.58 30.44
N GLY A 152 -0.58 -21.65 29.52
CA GLY A 152 0.35 -20.58 29.16
C GLY A 152 -0.43 -19.38 28.67
N HIS A 153 -0.29 -18.24 29.35
CA HIS A 153 -0.89 -16.98 28.92
C HIS A 153 -0.31 -16.59 27.56
N LYS A 154 -1.08 -16.82 26.48
CA LYS A 154 -0.82 -16.17 25.20
C LYS A 154 -1.41 -14.78 25.29
N GLU A 155 -0.55 -13.78 25.48
CA GLU A 155 -0.91 -12.38 25.34
C GLU A 155 -1.55 -12.17 23.98
N GLN A 156 -2.84 -11.82 23.99
CA GLN A 156 -3.66 -11.73 22.80
C GLN A 156 -3.58 -10.30 22.26
N TRP A 157 -2.43 -9.98 21.65
CA TRP A 157 -2.15 -8.67 21.07
C TRP A 157 -3.27 -8.21 20.13
N GLU A 158 -4.00 -7.16 20.53
CA GLU A 158 -5.02 -6.54 19.70
C GLU A 158 -4.40 -6.07 18.38
N GLN A 159 -5.03 -6.45 17.27
CA GLN A 159 -4.58 -6.03 15.94
C GLN A 159 -5.15 -4.65 15.64
N PRO A 160 -4.35 -3.69 15.14
CA PRO A 160 -4.88 -2.41 14.70
C PRO A 160 -5.96 -2.57 13.63
N VAL A 161 -7.09 -1.90 13.85
CA VAL A 161 -8.19 -1.75 12.88
C VAL A 161 -7.75 -0.84 11.74
N SER A 162 -7.09 0.27 12.10
CA SER A 162 -6.45 1.18 11.17
C SER A 162 -5.15 1.73 11.76
N VAL A 163 -4.22 2.13 10.89
CA VAL A 163 -2.92 2.68 11.25
C VAL A 163 -2.66 3.92 10.43
N ALA A 164 -2.23 4.99 11.09
CA ALA A 164 -1.66 6.18 10.47
C ALA A 164 -0.20 6.35 10.90
N GLY A 165 0.67 6.77 9.99
CA GLY A 165 2.08 6.98 10.24
C GLY A 165 2.58 8.30 9.66
N VAL A 166 3.51 8.94 10.38
CA VAL A 166 4.31 10.07 9.86
C VAL A 166 5.80 9.88 10.08
N GLY A 167 6.58 10.36 9.12
CA GLY A 167 8.03 10.17 9.09
C GLY A 167 8.44 8.71 8.86
N SER A 168 9.74 8.48 8.68
CA SER A 168 10.31 7.16 8.42
C SER A 168 11.40 6.86 9.44
N ALA A 169 11.23 5.83 10.28
CA ALA A 169 12.35 5.30 11.08
C ALA A 169 13.36 4.60 10.16
N VAL A 170 12.83 3.81 9.22
CA VAL A 170 13.55 3.26 8.07
C VAL A 170 12.59 3.19 6.88
N PHE A 171 13.07 3.50 5.69
CA PHE A 171 12.34 3.26 4.43
C PHE A 171 13.10 2.28 3.53
N PHE A 172 12.39 1.71 2.57
CA PHE A 172 12.90 0.72 1.62
C PHE A 172 12.43 1.12 0.23
N ARG A 173 13.37 1.54 -0.61
CA ARG A 173 13.11 1.98 -1.98
C ARG A 173 14.23 1.54 -2.92
N GLY A 174 13.83 0.89 -4.01
CA GLY A 174 14.69 0.50 -5.13
C GLY A 174 14.16 1.04 -6.46
N THR A 175 15.01 1.03 -7.49
CA THR A 175 14.63 1.35 -8.88
C THR A 175 14.30 0.14 -9.72
N ASP A 176 14.65 -1.04 -9.23
CA ASP A 176 14.58 -2.31 -9.95
C ASP A 176 13.42 -3.15 -9.37
N PRO A 177 12.90 -4.16 -10.08
CA PRO A 177 11.80 -4.99 -9.57
C PRO A 177 12.07 -5.57 -8.18
N PHE A 178 11.07 -5.50 -7.30
CA PHE A 178 11.18 -5.96 -5.92
C PHE A 178 11.55 -7.45 -5.85
N SER A 179 12.63 -7.76 -5.12
CA SER A 179 13.24 -9.08 -5.06
C SER A 179 13.27 -9.67 -3.66
N LEU A 180 13.64 -10.94 -3.53
CA LEU A 180 13.91 -11.60 -2.24
C LEU A 180 14.97 -10.84 -1.42
N ARG A 181 15.92 -10.18 -2.09
CA ARG A 181 16.94 -9.34 -1.43
C ARG A 181 16.31 -8.15 -0.70
N ASP A 182 15.31 -7.53 -1.30
CA ASP A 182 14.58 -6.39 -0.73
C ASP A 182 13.64 -6.84 0.39
N TRP A 183 12.99 -8.01 0.23
CA TRP A 183 12.25 -8.64 1.32
C TRP A 183 13.14 -8.95 2.53
N ARG A 184 14.34 -9.51 2.31
CA ARG A 184 15.32 -9.73 3.39
C ARG A 184 15.71 -8.41 4.05
N ALA A 185 15.99 -7.36 3.28
CA ALA A 185 16.31 -6.03 3.81
C ALA A 185 15.20 -5.48 4.73
N ILE A 186 13.92 -5.66 4.38
CA ILE A 186 12.77 -5.33 5.26
C ILE A 186 12.78 -6.23 6.49
N LYS A 187 12.88 -7.55 6.31
CA LYS A 187 12.82 -8.57 7.38
C LYS A 187 13.90 -8.37 8.45
N ARG A 188 15.05 -7.74 8.14
CA ARG A 188 16.08 -7.35 9.12
C ARG A 188 15.53 -6.51 10.29
N PHE A 189 14.50 -5.70 10.06
CA PHE A 189 13.92 -4.79 11.06
C PHE A 189 12.64 -5.32 11.72
N LEU A 190 12.20 -6.53 11.39
CA LEU A 190 10.96 -7.12 11.90
C LEU A 190 11.27 -8.30 12.82
N SER A 191 10.69 -8.33 14.02
CA SER A 191 10.79 -9.46 14.96
C SER A 191 9.41 -9.98 15.37
N ARG A 192 9.33 -11.28 15.65
CA ARG A 192 8.14 -11.92 16.22
C ARG A 192 7.86 -11.46 17.65
N ASP A 193 8.90 -11.02 18.36
CA ASP A 193 8.84 -10.51 19.73
C ASP A 193 8.45 -9.03 19.79
N CYS A 194 8.38 -8.35 18.62
CA CYS A 194 7.94 -6.96 18.48
C CYS A 194 6.86 -6.85 17.37
N PRO A 195 5.69 -7.50 17.53
CA PRO A 195 4.71 -7.72 16.46
C PRO A 195 3.97 -6.46 15.95
N LEU A 196 4.20 -5.31 16.58
CA LEU A 196 3.70 -4.00 16.17
C LEU A 196 4.75 -3.16 15.42
N ILE A 197 6.00 -3.61 15.34
CA ILE A 197 6.98 -3.06 14.38
C ILE A 197 6.63 -3.63 13.00
N ARG A 198 6.18 -2.76 12.09
CA ARG A 198 5.62 -3.16 10.79
C ARG A 198 6.11 -2.24 9.68
N ALA A 199 6.38 -2.83 8.51
CA ALA A 199 6.63 -2.10 7.29
C ALA A 199 5.34 -2.02 6.47
N TYR A 200 4.95 -0.81 6.05
CA TYR A 200 3.80 -0.55 5.21
C TYR A 200 4.25 0.10 3.90
N GLY A 201 3.57 -0.18 2.78
CA GLY A 201 4.05 0.28 1.49
C GLY A 201 3.28 -0.24 0.29
N ALA A 202 3.88 -0.08 -0.89
CA ALA A 202 3.37 -0.55 -2.16
C ALA A 202 4.50 -0.99 -3.10
N ILE A 203 4.17 -1.88 -4.04
CA ILE A 203 5.01 -2.31 -5.16
C ILE A 203 4.31 -1.87 -6.45
N ARG A 204 5.07 -1.39 -7.43
CA ARG A 204 4.54 -0.94 -8.71
C ARG A 204 4.06 -2.13 -9.55
N PHE A 205 2.95 -1.96 -10.27
CA PHE A 205 2.36 -2.98 -11.15
C PHE A 205 3.33 -3.55 -12.19
N ASP A 206 4.07 -2.65 -12.86
CA ASP A 206 5.17 -2.99 -13.77
C ASP A 206 6.39 -2.17 -13.36
N ALA A 207 7.38 -2.86 -12.81
CA ALA A 207 8.66 -2.29 -12.39
C ALA A 207 9.74 -2.33 -13.50
N SER A 208 9.45 -2.94 -14.66
CA SER A 208 10.37 -3.01 -15.81
C SER A 208 10.27 -1.80 -16.74
N SER A 209 9.08 -1.19 -16.85
CA SER A 209 8.86 0.05 -17.61
C SER A 209 9.37 1.29 -16.87
N ASP A 210 9.73 2.35 -17.60
CA ASP A 210 10.06 3.66 -17.01
C ASP A 210 8.89 4.23 -16.17
N ALA A 211 9.22 4.89 -15.07
CA ALA A 211 8.24 5.55 -14.19
C ALA A 211 7.74 6.86 -14.82
N SER A 212 6.43 7.11 -14.75
CA SER A 212 5.89 8.47 -15.00
C SER A 212 6.27 9.40 -13.86
N VAL A 213 6.34 10.70 -14.12
CA VAL A 213 6.89 11.71 -13.19
C VAL A 213 6.24 11.70 -11.80
N GLU A 214 4.95 11.39 -11.72
CA GLU A 214 4.20 11.28 -10.46
C GLU A 214 4.60 10.08 -9.58
N TRP A 215 5.35 9.11 -10.13
CA TRP A 215 5.84 7.90 -9.44
C TRP A 215 7.35 7.92 -9.15
N GLU A 216 8.09 8.93 -9.63
CA GLU A 216 9.56 9.00 -9.48
C GLU A 216 10.00 8.82 -8.01
N ASP A 217 9.35 9.52 -7.08
CA ASP A 217 9.69 9.50 -5.65
C ASP A 217 9.35 8.16 -4.96
N TYR A 218 8.49 7.34 -5.56
CA TYR A 218 8.19 5.98 -5.08
C TYR A 218 9.24 4.97 -5.55
N GLY A 219 9.76 5.09 -6.77
CA GLY A 219 10.61 4.06 -7.38
C GLY A 219 9.80 2.84 -7.86
N ALA A 220 10.43 1.66 -7.91
CA ALA A 220 9.77 0.40 -8.25
C ALA A 220 8.92 -0.16 -7.10
N PHE A 221 9.31 0.16 -5.86
CA PHE A 221 8.60 -0.16 -4.63
C PHE A 221 8.96 0.86 -3.55
N TYR A 222 8.04 1.08 -2.61
CA TYR A 222 8.25 1.96 -1.48
C TYR A 222 7.61 1.36 -0.23
N PHE A 223 8.42 1.01 0.77
CA PHE A 223 7.96 0.62 2.11
C PHE A 223 8.58 1.50 3.19
N VAL A 224 7.93 1.58 4.34
CA VAL A 224 8.34 2.39 5.50
C VAL A 224 7.93 1.72 6.81
N VAL A 225 8.81 1.77 7.81
CA VAL A 225 8.43 1.65 9.23
C VAL A 225 8.21 3.07 9.76
N PRO A 226 6.98 3.46 10.16
CA PRO A 226 6.68 4.83 10.56
C PRO A 226 7.50 5.28 11.77
N GLN A 227 7.95 6.53 11.74
CA GLN A 227 8.72 7.11 12.85
C GLN A 227 7.82 7.50 14.03
N VAL A 228 6.61 7.96 13.74
CA VAL A 228 5.50 8.11 14.69
C VAL A 228 4.27 7.42 14.09
N GLU A 229 3.63 6.54 14.86
CA GLU A 229 2.49 5.73 14.44
C GLU A 229 1.31 5.93 15.39
N PHE A 230 0.14 6.22 14.86
CA PHE A 230 -1.14 6.17 15.58
C PHE A 230 -1.93 4.95 15.10
N SER A 231 -2.14 3.98 15.98
CA SER A 231 -2.95 2.79 15.73
C SER A 231 -4.32 2.93 16.40
N GLU A 232 -5.39 2.78 15.61
CA GLU A 232 -6.76 2.58 16.10
C GLU A 232 -6.93 1.10 16.48
N LEU A 233 -7.29 0.82 17.73
CA LEU A 233 -7.65 -0.51 18.22
C LEU A 233 -9.19 -0.64 18.33
N GLU A 234 -9.70 -1.80 18.71
CA GLU A 234 -11.15 -1.99 18.90
C GLU A 234 -11.67 -1.14 20.08
N GLU A 235 -11.01 -1.24 21.23
CA GLU A 235 -11.41 -0.60 22.49
C GLU A 235 -10.61 0.67 22.85
N GLY A 236 -9.67 1.10 22.00
CA GLY A 236 -8.80 2.23 22.30
C GLY A 236 -7.91 2.69 21.15
N SER A 237 -6.77 3.29 21.49
CA SER A 237 -5.75 3.66 20.50
C SER A 237 -4.35 3.57 21.11
N VAL A 238 -3.33 3.47 20.27
CA VAL A 238 -1.92 3.49 20.69
C VAL A 238 -1.19 4.54 19.87
N LEU A 239 -0.47 5.44 20.54
CA LEU A 239 0.52 6.30 19.88
C LEU A 239 1.90 5.73 20.18
N ALA A 240 2.66 5.45 19.13
CA ALA A 240 3.99 4.88 19.22
C ALA A 240 5.01 5.71 18.44
N THR A 241 6.28 5.52 18.79
CA THR A 241 7.41 6.09 18.07
C THR A 241 8.50 5.05 17.89
N THR A 242 9.22 5.12 16.76
CA THR A 242 10.20 4.12 16.38
C THR A 242 11.54 4.78 16.08
N ILE A 243 12.61 4.28 16.71
CA ILE A 243 14.01 4.61 16.42
C ILE A 243 14.61 3.41 15.71
N ALA A 244 15.23 3.60 14.54
CA ALA A 244 15.94 2.55 13.82
C ALA A 244 17.32 3.05 13.38
N TRP A 245 18.36 2.23 13.60
CA TRP A 245 19.74 2.56 13.26
C TRP A 245 20.51 1.35 12.77
N ASP A 246 21.54 1.62 11.97
CA ASP A 246 22.48 0.64 11.43
C ASP A 246 23.74 1.43 11.01
N ASP A 247 24.79 1.36 11.84
CA ASP A 247 26.05 2.06 11.56
C ASP A 247 26.64 1.63 10.22
N SER A 248 26.35 0.40 9.78
CA SER A 248 26.80 -0.14 8.50
C SER A 248 26.06 0.42 7.28
N LEU A 249 24.93 1.11 7.51
CA LEU A 249 24.22 1.95 6.55
C LEU A 249 24.58 3.44 6.68
N SER A 250 25.60 3.78 7.47
CA SER A 250 25.97 5.16 7.83
C SER A 250 24.82 5.94 8.49
N TRP A 251 23.92 5.24 9.19
CA TRP A 251 22.80 5.83 9.92
C TRP A 251 22.92 5.46 11.41
N THR A 252 23.63 6.30 12.15
CA THR A 252 23.98 6.05 13.56
C THR A 252 22.79 6.26 14.48
N TRP A 253 22.90 5.77 15.72
CA TRP A 253 21.96 6.07 16.79
C TRP A 253 21.64 7.58 16.92
N GLN A 254 22.68 8.43 16.91
CA GLN A 254 22.48 9.88 17.06
C GLN A 254 21.65 10.46 15.91
N SER A 255 21.94 10.10 14.65
CA SER A 255 21.15 10.55 13.50
C SER A 255 19.69 10.09 13.58
N ALA A 256 19.45 8.86 14.06
CA ALA A 256 18.10 8.32 14.24
C ALA A 256 17.31 9.05 15.33
N VAL A 257 17.95 9.37 16.46
CA VAL A 257 17.31 10.10 17.57
C VAL A 257 17.11 11.58 17.25
N ASP A 258 18.09 12.24 16.64
CA ASP A 258 18.00 13.66 16.27
C ASP A 258 16.84 13.89 15.29
N GLU A 259 16.70 13.04 14.24
CA GLU A 259 15.55 13.16 13.34
C GLU A 259 14.24 12.79 14.05
N LEU A 260 14.23 11.81 14.96
CA LEU A 260 13.01 11.50 15.70
C LEU A 260 12.57 12.68 16.59
N GLN A 261 13.49 13.31 17.30
CA GLN A 261 13.19 14.51 18.08
C GLN A 261 12.69 15.64 17.17
N SER A 262 13.33 15.86 16.03
CA SER A 262 12.91 16.78 14.95
C SER A 262 11.46 16.49 14.50
N THR A 263 11.09 15.23 14.27
CA THR A 263 9.72 14.80 13.94
C THR A 263 8.74 15.02 15.10
N LEU A 264 9.10 14.62 16.33
CA LEU A 264 8.24 14.79 17.52
C LEU A 264 7.96 16.26 17.86
N HIS A 265 8.79 17.21 17.42
CA HIS A 265 8.52 18.64 17.52
C HIS A 265 7.58 19.17 16.41
N LYS A 266 7.56 18.52 15.23
CA LYS A 266 6.71 18.90 14.08
C LYS A 266 5.29 18.36 14.17
N ILE A 267 5.06 17.23 14.86
CA ILE A 267 3.71 16.63 14.95
C ILE A 267 2.75 17.49 15.79
N SER A 268 1.50 17.55 15.33
CA SER A 268 0.37 18.06 16.11
C SER A 268 -0.10 16.98 17.09
N PRO A 269 -0.24 17.29 18.40
CA PRO A 269 -0.79 16.37 19.39
C PRO A 269 -2.31 16.21 19.31
N CYS A 270 -2.99 16.98 18.47
CA CYS A 270 -4.45 16.99 18.35
C CYS A 270 -4.92 16.16 17.14
N SER A 271 -6.17 15.70 17.17
CA SER A 271 -6.88 15.21 15.98
C SER A 271 -7.79 16.30 15.42
N VAL A 272 -7.96 16.35 14.09
CA VAL A 272 -8.82 17.33 13.42
C VAL A 272 -9.88 16.59 12.62
N LYS A 273 -11.16 16.84 12.94
CA LYS A 273 -12.30 16.25 12.23
C LYS A 273 -12.21 16.50 10.73
N VAL A 274 -12.29 15.42 9.95
CA VAL A 274 -12.30 15.48 8.48
C VAL A 274 -13.73 15.55 7.98
N ASN A 275 -13.99 16.39 6.97
CA ASN A 275 -15.26 16.37 6.26
C ASN A 275 -15.37 15.06 5.44
N ARG A 276 -16.36 14.23 5.75
CA ARG A 276 -16.55 12.91 5.14
C ARG A 276 -17.66 12.87 4.08
N SER A 277 -18.36 13.98 3.81
CA SER A 277 -19.54 13.96 2.93
C SER A 277 -19.27 14.37 1.50
N ILE A 278 -18.61 15.53 1.28
CA ILE A 278 -18.42 16.12 -0.07
C ILE A 278 -17.13 16.95 -0.07
N LEU A 279 -16.27 16.72 -1.08
CA LEU A 279 -15.13 17.60 -1.40
C LEU A 279 -15.62 18.91 -2.03
N GLN A 280 -15.22 20.05 -1.46
CA GLN A 280 -15.61 21.37 -1.95
C GLN A 280 -14.64 21.85 -3.06
N THR A 281 -14.77 21.27 -4.25
CA THR A 281 -13.96 21.60 -5.44
C THR A 281 -14.74 21.37 -6.73
N ALA A 282 -14.47 22.18 -7.76
CA ALA A 282 -15.01 22.02 -9.10
C ALA A 282 -13.98 21.38 -10.05
N ILE A 283 -14.46 20.50 -10.93
CA ILE A 283 -13.66 19.93 -12.02
C ILE A 283 -13.57 20.96 -13.15
N VAL A 284 -12.36 21.50 -13.36
CA VAL A 284 -12.03 22.46 -14.44
C VAL A 284 -11.78 21.74 -15.77
N ASN A 285 -11.21 20.53 -15.73
CA ASN A 285 -10.96 19.72 -16.92
C ASN A 285 -10.99 18.21 -16.61
N LEU A 286 -11.39 17.41 -17.59
CA LEU A 286 -11.37 15.95 -17.54
C LEU A 286 -10.83 15.40 -18.86
N ASN A 287 -9.74 14.63 -18.80
CA ASN A 287 -9.19 13.94 -19.95
C ASN A 287 -8.97 12.44 -19.69
N HIS A 288 -9.18 11.61 -20.72
CA HIS A 288 -9.03 10.16 -20.64
C HIS A 288 -7.85 9.67 -21.49
N VAL A 289 -7.05 8.77 -20.95
CA VAL A 289 -5.92 8.12 -21.65
C VAL A 289 -6.00 6.61 -21.40
N PRO A 290 -6.20 5.77 -22.43
CA PRO A 290 -6.54 6.13 -23.82
C PRO A 290 -7.88 6.87 -23.97
N THR A 291 -8.05 7.56 -25.10
CA THR A 291 -9.34 8.12 -25.52
C THR A 291 -10.33 7.00 -25.86
N LYS A 292 -11.64 7.32 -26.01
CA LYS A 292 -12.64 6.31 -26.43
C LYS A 292 -12.25 5.62 -27.76
N ALA A 293 -11.85 6.38 -28.78
CA ALA A 293 -11.50 5.81 -30.08
C ALA A 293 -10.28 4.88 -29.99
N SER A 294 -9.26 5.29 -29.23
CA SER A 294 -8.06 4.46 -28.97
C SER A 294 -8.38 3.22 -28.14
N TRP A 295 -9.31 3.32 -27.19
CA TRP A 295 -9.80 2.20 -26.37
C TRP A 295 -10.58 1.18 -27.22
N ASP A 296 -11.51 1.64 -28.06
CA ASP A 296 -12.31 0.76 -28.94
C ASP A 296 -11.39 -0.01 -29.91
N LEU A 297 -10.33 0.63 -30.42
CA LEU A 297 -9.30 -0.03 -31.24
C LEU A 297 -8.52 -1.08 -30.45
N ALA A 298 -8.05 -0.76 -29.24
CA ALA A 298 -7.30 -1.68 -28.38
C ALA A 298 -8.13 -2.91 -27.97
N VAL A 299 -9.41 -2.72 -27.61
CA VAL A 299 -10.36 -3.81 -27.32
C VAL A 299 -10.59 -4.67 -28.58
N THR A 300 -10.77 -4.04 -29.75
CA THR A 300 -10.94 -4.78 -31.01
C THR A 300 -9.71 -5.62 -31.36
N GLN A 301 -8.49 -5.08 -31.14
CA GLN A 301 -7.25 -5.81 -31.33
C GLN A 301 -7.12 -6.99 -30.36
N ALA A 302 -7.36 -6.78 -29.06
CA ALA A 302 -7.36 -7.84 -28.06
C ALA A 302 -8.34 -8.97 -28.41
N LEU A 303 -9.56 -8.64 -28.84
CA LEU A 303 -10.56 -9.62 -29.28
C LEU A 303 -10.15 -10.39 -30.54
N ARG A 304 -9.36 -9.80 -31.45
CA ARG A 304 -8.79 -10.53 -32.60
C ARG A 304 -7.69 -11.49 -32.16
N MET A 305 -6.81 -11.07 -31.24
CA MET A 305 -5.74 -11.92 -30.69
C MET A 305 -6.33 -13.14 -29.96
N ILE A 306 -7.27 -12.92 -29.03
CA ILE A 306 -7.94 -13.99 -28.26
C ILE A 306 -8.68 -15.00 -29.16
N LYS A 307 -9.20 -14.56 -30.31
CA LYS A 307 -9.87 -15.44 -31.29
C LYS A 307 -8.92 -16.11 -32.28
N GLY A 308 -7.69 -15.63 -32.39
CA GLY A 308 -6.71 -16.11 -33.36
C GLY A 308 -5.87 -17.24 -32.79
N SER A 309 -5.71 -18.32 -33.54
CA SER A 309 -4.84 -19.46 -33.17
C SER A 309 -3.34 -19.15 -33.19
N GLN A 310 -2.95 -17.89 -33.41
CA GLN A 310 -1.56 -17.43 -33.49
C GLN A 310 -1.01 -16.92 -32.14
N THR A 311 -1.84 -16.80 -31.10
CA THR A 311 -1.41 -16.33 -29.78
C THR A 311 -2.03 -17.16 -28.67
N GLU A 312 -1.30 -17.39 -27.59
CA GLU A 312 -1.80 -18.06 -26.38
C GLU A 312 -2.61 -17.11 -25.47
N LEU A 313 -2.97 -15.91 -25.94
CA LEU A 313 -3.64 -14.90 -25.14
C LEU A 313 -5.11 -15.27 -24.90
N VAL A 314 -5.43 -15.80 -23.71
CA VAL A 314 -6.81 -16.16 -23.33
C VAL A 314 -7.59 -14.99 -22.73
N LYS A 315 -6.93 -14.10 -21.97
CA LYS A 315 -7.52 -12.92 -21.32
C LYS A 315 -6.50 -11.79 -21.25
N VAL A 316 -6.96 -10.54 -21.41
CA VAL A 316 -6.20 -9.33 -21.08
C VAL A 316 -7.10 -8.35 -20.33
N VAL A 317 -6.54 -7.65 -19.33
CA VAL A 317 -7.21 -6.53 -18.65
C VAL A 317 -6.56 -5.24 -19.15
N LEU A 318 -7.34 -4.41 -19.84
CA LEU A 318 -6.89 -3.09 -20.30
C LEU A 318 -7.26 -2.03 -19.25
N ALA A 319 -6.37 -1.05 -19.03
CA ALA A 319 -6.58 0.04 -18.08
C ALA A 319 -6.80 1.38 -18.80
N ARG A 320 -7.52 2.31 -18.13
CA ARG A 320 -7.73 3.68 -18.62
C ARG A 320 -7.59 4.69 -17.50
N CYS A 321 -6.59 5.56 -17.61
CA CYS A 321 -6.43 6.72 -16.74
C CYS A 321 -7.50 7.78 -17.06
N SER A 322 -8.09 8.38 -16.04
CA SER A 322 -8.97 9.55 -16.15
C SER A 322 -8.40 10.64 -15.26
N ARG A 323 -7.83 11.67 -15.87
CA ARG A 323 -7.19 12.78 -15.17
C ARG A 323 -8.20 13.90 -15.00
N TYR A 324 -8.48 14.22 -13.75
CA TYR A 324 -9.29 15.37 -13.34
C TYR A 324 -8.35 16.51 -12.98
N ILE A 325 -8.62 17.71 -13.49
CA ILE A 325 -7.99 18.95 -13.04
C ILE A 325 -9.05 19.72 -12.28
N THR A 326 -8.76 20.09 -11.05
CA THR A 326 -9.64 20.81 -10.14
C THR A 326 -9.24 22.28 -10.00
N ASP A 327 -10.17 23.10 -9.51
CA ASP A 327 -9.95 24.51 -9.17
C ASP A 327 -9.10 24.68 -7.89
N THR A 328 -9.14 23.70 -6.98
CA THR A 328 -8.32 23.63 -5.77
C THR A 328 -7.54 22.33 -5.70
N CYS A 329 -6.49 22.30 -4.87
CA CYS A 329 -5.83 21.05 -4.51
C CYS A 329 -6.73 20.24 -3.55
N ILE A 330 -7.00 18.98 -3.89
CA ILE A 330 -7.67 18.02 -3.00
C ILE A 330 -6.66 17.50 -1.98
N ASP A 331 -7.02 17.46 -0.68
CA ASP A 331 -6.24 16.67 0.28
C ASP A 331 -6.51 15.17 0.08
N PRO A 332 -5.47 14.35 -0.15
CA PRO A 332 -5.56 12.89 -0.18
C PRO A 332 -6.38 12.26 0.95
N LEU A 333 -6.32 12.83 2.16
CA LEU A 333 -7.01 12.32 3.35
C LEU A 333 -8.49 12.72 3.40
N GLU A 334 -8.88 13.87 2.86
CA GLU A 334 -10.29 14.22 2.69
C GLU A 334 -10.94 13.31 1.63
N LEU A 335 -10.22 13.07 0.51
CA LEU A 335 -10.65 12.11 -0.50
C LEU A 335 -10.82 10.70 0.10
N LEU A 336 -9.84 10.21 0.87
CA LEU A 336 -9.94 8.90 1.52
C LEU A 336 -11.07 8.82 2.56
N ALA A 337 -11.28 9.90 3.32
CA ALA A 337 -12.38 9.98 4.28
C ALA A 337 -13.77 9.93 3.60
N CYS A 338 -13.91 10.53 2.42
CA CYS A 338 -15.12 10.41 1.61
C CYS A 338 -15.32 8.98 1.07
N LEU A 339 -14.24 8.26 0.74
CA LEU A 339 -14.31 6.85 0.34
C LEU A 339 -14.67 5.89 1.49
N LYS A 340 -14.44 6.27 2.76
CA LYS A 340 -14.82 5.47 3.95
C LYS A 340 -16.33 5.22 4.04
N VAL A 341 -17.15 6.07 3.39
CA VAL A 341 -18.60 5.91 3.26
C VAL A 341 -18.99 4.68 2.41
N GLU A 342 -18.10 4.19 1.54
CA GLU A 342 -18.32 2.94 0.79
C GLU A 342 -18.05 1.67 1.62
N GLY A 343 -17.66 1.85 2.89
CA GLY A 343 -17.92 0.91 3.98
C GLY A 343 -16.82 -0.09 4.28
N GLN A 344 -17.15 -1.02 5.19
CA GLN A 344 -16.27 -2.03 5.79
C GLN A 344 -15.71 -3.08 4.80
N ASN A 345 -16.05 -2.99 3.51
CA ASN A 345 -15.84 -4.01 2.50
C ASN A 345 -14.57 -3.83 1.64
N ALA A 346 -13.71 -2.87 1.98
CA ALA A 346 -12.49 -2.55 1.27
C ALA A 346 -11.30 -2.27 2.20
N TYR A 347 -10.09 -2.51 1.68
CA TYR A 347 -8.83 -2.05 2.24
C TYR A 347 -8.64 -0.59 1.81
N GLN A 348 -8.55 0.31 2.79
CA GLN A 348 -8.19 1.70 2.55
C GLN A 348 -6.68 1.89 2.70
N PHE A 349 -6.06 2.62 1.77
CA PHE A 349 -4.66 3.01 1.87
C PHE A 349 -4.43 4.43 1.36
N CYS A 350 -3.47 5.11 1.99
CA CYS A 350 -2.83 6.31 1.50
C CYS A 350 -1.33 6.17 1.75
N ILE A 351 -0.50 6.47 0.75
CA ILE A 351 0.95 6.59 0.90
C ILE A 351 1.35 7.91 0.26
N GLN A 352 2.21 8.67 0.92
CA GLN A 352 2.78 9.90 0.38
C GLN A 352 4.23 10.03 0.88
N PRO A 353 5.23 9.77 0.03
CA PRO A 353 6.61 10.13 0.30
C PRO A 353 6.77 11.66 0.54
N PRO A 354 7.85 12.11 1.22
CA PRO A 354 8.10 13.53 1.46
C PRO A 354 8.03 14.35 0.16
N ASP A 355 7.26 15.44 0.18
CA ASP A 355 7.04 16.37 -0.94
C ASP A 355 6.50 15.74 -2.26
N ALA A 356 6.05 14.49 -2.23
CA ALA A 356 5.56 13.76 -3.40
C ALA A 356 4.02 13.78 -3.55
N PRO A 357 3.46 13.46 -4.73
CA PRO A 357 2.03 13.14 -4.88
C PRO A 357 1.64 11.94 -4.03
N ALA A 358 0.43 11.94 -3.46
CA ALA A 358 -0.07 10.80 -2.69
C ALA A 358 -0.74 9.75 -3.59
N PHE A 359 -0.51 8.47 -3.29
CA PHE A 359 -1.26 7.34 -3.83
C PHE A 359 -2.33 6.90 -2.84
N VAL A 360 -3.60 6.92 -3.28
CA VAL A 360 -4.78 6.66 -2.43
C VAL A 360 -5.65 5.59 -3.07
N GLY A 361 -6.22 4.69 -2.27
CA GLY A 361 -7.13 3.66 -2.76
C GLY A 361 -8.09 3.09 -1.72
N ASN A 362 -9.14 2.45 -2.23
CA ASN A 362 -10.22 1.80 -1.49
C ASN A 362 -10.54 0.47 -2.19
N SER A 363 -9.64 -0.52 -2.06
CA SER A 363 -9.71 -1.77 -2.83
C SER A 363 -10.59 -2.81 -2.14
N PRO A 364 -11.60 -3.39 -2.81
CA PRO A 364 -12.35 -4.51 -2.24
C PRO A 364 -11.59 -5.84 -2.29
N GLU A 365 -10.42 -5.90 -2.93
CA GLU A 365 -9.71 -7.13 -3.31
C GLU A 365 -8.43 -7.35 -2.49
N GLN A 366 -8.24 -8.58 -1.99
CA GLN A 366 -7.06 -9.03 -1.26
C GLN A 366 -6.11 -9.81 -2.19
N LEU A 367 -4.94 -9.24 -2.51
CA LEU A 367 -3.89 -9.94 -3.27
C LEU A 367 -3.47 -11.25 -2.58
N PHE A 368 -2.99 -11.15 -1.33
CA PHE A 368 -2.87 -12.28 -0.40
C PHE A 368 -2.88 -11.78 1.05
N HIS A 369 -3.13 -12.68 1.98
CA HIS A 369 -2.87 -12.53 3.41
C HIS A 369 -2.12 -13.77 3.89
N ARG A 370 -1.05 -13.57 4.67
CA ARG A 370 -0.17 -14.64 5.17
C ARG A 370 -0.01 -14.54 6.69
N LYS A 371 -0.17 -15.66 7.39
CA LYS A 371 0.16 -15.82 8.82
C LYS A 371 1.04 -17.05 9.00
N TYR A 372 2.32 -16.83 9.30
CA TYR A 372 3.38 -17.85 9.26
C TYR A 372 3.46 -18.50 7.85
N LEU A 373 3.20 -19.81 7.75
CA LEU A 373 3.14 -20.54 6.48
C LEU A 373 1.72 -20.62 5.89
N ASN A 374 0.68 -20.26 6.65
CA ASN A 374 -0.69 -20.26 6.12
C ASN A 374 -0.87 -19.02 5.22
N ILE A 375 -1.18 -19.25 3.95
CA ILE A 375 -1.46 -18.21 2.96
C ILE A 375 -2.91 -18.31 2.47
N SER A 376 -3.50 -17.16 2.20
CA SER A 376 -4.84 -17.02 1.66
C SER A 376 -4.86 -15.95 0.56
N SER A 377 -5.66 -16.14 -0.47
CA SER A 377 -5.89 -15.20 -1.57
C SER A 377 -7.34 -15.34 -2.04
N GLU A 378 -7.85 -14.39 -2.81
CA GLU A 378 -9.20 -14.47 -3.36
C GLU A 378 -9.21 -14.24 -4.87
N ALA A 379 -9.96 -15.06 -5.59
CA ALA A 379 -10.32 -14.77 -6.97
C ALA A 379 -11.56 -13.88 -6.95
N LEU A 380 -11.50 -12.71 -7.60
CA LEU A 380 -12.62 -11.77 -7.72
C LEU A 380 -12.78 -11.34 -9.17
N ALA A 381 -13.83 -11.81 -9.85
CA ALA A 381 -14.05 -11.56 -11.28
C ALA A 381 -15.50 -11.79 -11.70
N GLY A 382 -15.87 -11.41 -12.92
CA GLY A 382 -17.25 -11.48 -13.43
C GLY A 382 -18.17 -10.51 -12.68
N THR A 383 -18.60 -9.42 -13.32
CA THR A 383 -19.11 -8.24 -12.60
C THR A 383 -20.48 -7.80 -13.11
N ARG A 384 -21.42 -7.54 -12.19
CA ARG A 384 -22.67 -6.84 -12.48
C ARG A 384 -22.93 -5.70 -11.49
N ALA A 385 -23.78 -4.75 -11.88
CA ALA A 385 -24.29 -3.73 -10.97
C ALA A 385 -25.16 -4.34 -9.86
N ARG A 386 -25.37 -3.59 -8.78
CA ARG A 386 -26.41 -3.90 -7.79
C ARG A 386 -27.80 -3.52 -8.32
N GLY A 387 -28.82 -4.25 -7.89
CA GLY A 387 -30.22 -3.95 -8.22
C GLY A 387 -30.76 -2.72 -7.47
N LYS A 388 -31.81 -2.09 -8.02
CA LYS A 388 -32.48 -0.94 -7.37
C LYS A 388 -33.37 -1.39 -6.21
N THR A 389 -33.99 -2.56 -6.33
CA THR A 389 -34.74 -3.23 -5.25
C THR A 389 -34.04 -4.53 -4.83
N ARG A 390 -34.45 -5.09 -3.68
CA ARG A 390 -33.96 -6.39 -3.20
C ARG A 390 -34.29 -7.54 -4.17
N ALA A 391 -35.41 -7.47 -4.89
CA ALA A 391 -35.80 -8.47 -5.87
C ALA A 391 -34.89 -8.39 -7.11
N ASP A 392 -34.71 -7.20 -7.69
CA ASP A 392 -33.79 -6.99 -8.83
C ASP A 392 -32.37 -7.44 -8.47
N ASP A 393 -31.90 -7.10 -7.26
CA ASP A 393 -30.55 -7.40 -6.81
C ASP A 393 -30.30 -8.90 -6.56
N PHE A 394 -31.36 -9.63 -6.24
CA PHE A 394 -31.35 -11.08 -6.16
C PHE A 394 -31.32 -11.71 -7.56
N GLN A 395 -32.20 -11.26 -8.46
CA GLN A 395 -32.24 -11.74 -9.85
C GLN A 395 -30.91 -11.49 -10.58
N ILE A 396 -30.37 -10.26 -10.52
CA ILE A 396 -29.08 -9.91 -11.15
C ILE A 396 -27.95 -10.78 -10.58
N GLY A 397 -28.00 -11.12 -9.29
CA GLY A 397 -27.06 -12.05 -8.65
C GLY A 397 -27.19 -13.49 -9.18
N GLN A 398 -28.41 -14.01 -9.33
CA GLN A 398 -28.65 -15.32 -9.92
C GLN A 398 -28.19 -15.38 -11.38
N GLU A 399 -28.50 -14.36 -12.18
CA GLU A 399 -28.04 -14.26 -13.57
C GLU A 399 -26.52 -14.13 -13.68
N LEU A 400 -25.83 -13.58 -12.67
CA LEU A 400 -24.37 -13.58 -12.62
C LEU A 400 -23.82 -14.99 -12.31
N LEU A 401 -24.39 -15.69 -11.31
CA LEU A 401 -23.99 -17.06 -10.94
C LEU A 401 -24.16 -18.08 -12.08
N LEU A 402 -25.21 -17.90 -12.90
CA LEU A 402 -25.58 -18.79 -14.01
C LEU A 402 -25.00 -18.37 -15.37
N SER A 403 -24.31 -17.23 -15.47
CA SER A 403 -23.77 -16.77 -16.75
C SER A 403 -22.50 -17.53 -17.13
N ILE A 404 -22.58 -18.34 -18.19
CA ILE A 404 -21.45 -19.09 -18.78
C ILE A 404 -20.27 -18.15 -19.11
N LYS A 405 -20.55 -16.95 -19.62
CA LYS A 405 -19.53 -15.94 -19.94
C LYS A 405 -18.75 -15.51 -18.69
N GLU A 406 -19.47 -15.13 -17.63
CA GLU A 406 -18.85 -14.63 -16.41
C GLU A 406 -18.15 -15.76 -15.64
N ASP A 407 -18.70 -16.98 -15.68
CA ASP A 407 -18.10 -18.18 -15.11
C ASP A 407 -16.78 -18.57 -15.80
N THR A 408 -16.70 -18.43 -17.14
CA THR A 408 -15.46 -18.62 -17.90
C THR A 408 -14.41 -17.59 -17.49
N GLU A 409 -14.78 -16.30 -17.42
CA GLU A 409 -13.85 -15.24 -17.00
C GLU A 409 -13.35 -15.46 -15.56
N PHE A 410 -14.24 -15.85 -14.66
CA PHE A 410 -13.95 -16.13 -13.26
C PHE A 410 -13.04 -17.35 -13.09
N THR A 411 -13.32 -18.43 -13.84
CA THR A 411 -12.51 -19.65 -13.87
C THR A 411 -11.07 -19.36 -14.30
N ILE A 412 -10.86 -18.55 -15.35
CA ILE A 412 -9.51 -18.13 -15.78
C ILE A 412 -8.73 -17.45 -14.64
N VAL A 413 -9.37 -16.55 -13.88
CA VAL A 413 -8.73 -15.83 -12.77
C VAL A 413 -8.44 -16.79 -11.61
N ARG A 414 -9.43 -17.57 -11.18
CA ARG A 414 -9.32 -18.55 -10.08
C ARG A 414 -8.19 -19.55 -10.35
N ASP A 415 -8.15 -20.12 -11.55
CA ASP A 415 -7.20 -21.17 -11.89
C ASP A 415 -5.79 -20.61 -12.13
N SER A 416 -5.67 -19.35 -12.57
CA SER A 416 -4.39 -18.63 -12.61
C SER A 416 -3.79 -18.41 -11.22
N ILE A 417 -4.61 -17.96 -10.25
CA ILE A 417 -4.17 -17.80 -8.85
C ILE A 417 -3.84 -19.16 -8.23
N LYS A 418 -4.69 -20.17 -8.44
CA LYS A 418 -4.48 -21.54 -7.96
C LYS A 418 -3.14 -22.10 -8.46
N LYS A 419 -2.91 -22.07 -9.78
CA LYS A 419 -1.66 -22.55 -10.40
C LYS A 419 -0.44 -21.83 -9.83
N LYS A 420 -0.51 -20.52 -9.57
CA LYS A 420 0.59 -19.78 -8.94
C LYS A 420 0.86 -20.20 -7.50
N LEU A 421 -0.17 -20.47 -6.70
CA LEU A 421 -0.03 -20.98 -5.34
C LEU A 421 0.52 -22.42 -5.32
N GLU A 422 0.09 -23.28 -6.25
CA GLU A 422 0.58 -24.67 -6.39
C GLU A 422 2.09 -24.75 -6.68
N MET A 423 2.73 -23.68 -7.19
CA MET A 423 4.19 -23.64 -7.37
C MET A 423 4.98 -23.48 -6.05
N ILE A 424 4.34 -23.00 -4.98
CA ILE A 424 5.02 -22.65 -3.71
C ILE A 424 4.37 -23.25 -2.45
N CYS A 425 3.22 -23.92 -2.60
CA CYS A 425 2.44 -24.52 -1.52
C CYS A 425 2.36 -26.05 -1.65
N ASP A 426 1.99 -26.74 -0.56
CA ASP A 426 1.73 -28.19 -0.57
C ASP A 426 0.40 -28.53 -1.26
N GLU A 427 -0.71 -28.01 -0.74
CA GLU A 427 -2.07 -28.19 -1.26
C GLU A 427 -2.81 -26.85 -1.26
N VAL A 428 -3.53 -26.56 -2.35
CA VAL A 428 -4.33 -25.34 -2.50
C VAL A 428 -5.83 -25.68 -2.46
N VAL A 429 -6.45 -25.40 -1.33
CA VAL A 429 -7.89 -25.57 -1.10
C VAL A 429 -8.64 -24.36 -1.65
N VAL A 430 -9.69 -24.61 -2.43
CA VAL A 430 -10.59 -23.56 -2.94
C VAL A 430 -11.98 -23.76 -2.34
N ASN A 431 -12.38 -22.93 -1.38
CA ASN A 431 -13.66 -23.06 -0.70
C ASN A 431 -14.20 -21.70 -0.19
N PRO A 432 -15.37 -21.22 -0.64
CA PRO A 432 -16.22 -21.81 -1.68
C PRO A 432 -15.56 -21.75 -3.07
N SER A 433 -15.92 -22.69 -3.94
CA SER A 433 -15.42 -22.76 -5.33
C SER A 433 -15.98 -21.67 -6.24
N LYS A 434 -17.16 -21.13 -5.92
CA LYS A 434 -17.81 -19.95 -6.50
C LYS A 434 -18.90 -19.42 -5.56
N ALA A 435 -18.89 -18.13 -5.25
CA ALA A 435 -19.90 -17.44 -4.45
C ALA A 435 -20.08 -15.97 -4.91
N LEU A 436 -21.22 -15.34 -4.60
CA LEU A 436 -21.44 -13.91 -4.86
C LEU A 436 -20.80 -13.05 -3.77
N ARG A 437 -19.92 -12.12 -4.15
CA ARG A 437 -19.46 -11.02 -3.28
C ARG A 437 -20.22 -9.74 -3.65
N LYS A 438 -21.08 -9.25 -2.76
CA LYS A 438 -21.84 -8.00 -2.95
C LYS A 438 -21.13 -6.81 -2.33
N LEU A 439 -20.80 -5.81 -3.15
CA LEU A 439 -20.26 -4.50 -2.75
C LEU A 439 -21.36 -3.43 -2.88
N PRO A 440 -21.17 -2.17 -2.44
CA PRO A 440 -22.23 -1.16 -2.49
C PRO A 440 -22.75 -0.85 -3.90
N ARG A 441 -21.86 -0.80 -4.90
CA ARG A 441 -22.19 -0.42 -6.30
C ARG A 441 -22.27 -1.61 -7.27
N VAL A 442 -21.51 -2.67 -7.01
CA VAL A 442 -21.36 -3.85 -7.88
C VAL A 442 -21.41 -5.15 -7.09
N GLN A 443 -21.56 -6.27 -7.79
CA GLN A 443 -21.40 -7.62 -7.24
C GLN A 443 -20.57 -8.49 -8.20
N HIS A 444 -19.79 -9.41 -7.63
CA HIS A 444 -18.81 -10.22 -8.33
C HIS A 444 -19.00 -11.72 -8.06
N LEU A 445 -18.49 -12.57 -8.96
CA LEU A 445 -18.14 -13.94 -8.59
C LEU A 445 -16.84 -13.95 -7.79
N SER A 446 -16.78 -14.81 -6.78
CA SER A 446 -15.66 -14.90 -5.84
C SER A 446 -15.35 -16.33 -5.42
N ALA A 447 -14.09 -16.62 -5.16
CA ALA A 447 -13.64 -17.83 -4.46
C ALA A 447 -12.51 -17.48 -3.50
N GLN A 448 -12.47 -18.15 -2.35
CA GLN A 448 -11.36 -18.06 -1.40
C GLN A 448 -10.41 -19.23 -1.66
N LEU A 449 -9.11 -18.92 -1.79
CA LEU A 449 -8.03 -19.89 -1.93
C LEU A 449 -7.21 -19.87 -0.65
N ALA A 450 -6.98 -21.03 -0.04
CA ALA A 450 -6.18 -21.18 1.17
C ALA A 450 -5.17 -22.33 0.98
N ALA A 451 -3.95 -22.11 1.44
CA ALA A 451 -2.86 -23.07 1.27
C ALA A 451 -1.82 -22.95 2.40
N ARG A 452 -0.89 -23.91 2.43
CA ARG A 452 0.31 -23.86 3.27
C ARG A 452 1.54 -23.74 2.38
N LEU A 453 2.33 -22.68 2.59
CA LEU A 453 3.62 -22.47 1.93
C LEU A 453 4.63 -23.53 2.38
N ARG A 454 5.46 -23.98 1.44
CA ARG A 454 6.55 -24.94 1.70
C ARG A 454 7.69 -24.29 2.50
N ASN A 455 8.01 -23.04 2.17
CA ASN A 455 9.07 -22.24 2.81
C ASN A 455 8.48 -20.93 3.40
N GLU A 456 9.13 -20.33 4.40
CA GLU A 456 8.69 -19.03 4.95
C GLU A 456 8.98 -17.86 3.99
N ASP A 457 10.10 -17.94 3.28
CA ASP A 457 10.52 -17.01 2.22
C ASP A 457 10.92 -17.85 1.00
N ASP A 458 10.56 -17.40 -0.21
CA ASP A 458 10.84 -18.09 -1.47
C ASP A 458 10.87 -17.06 -2.63
N GLU A 459 11.45 -17.41 -3.78
CA GLU A 459 11.52 -16.55 -4.96
C GLU A 459 11.28 -17.36 -6.24
N VAL A 460 10.12 -17.14 -6.88
CA VAL A 460 9.80 -17.77 -8.16
C VAL A 460 10.21 -16.81 -9.28
N ILE A 461 11.37 -17.07 -9.86
CA ILE A 461 11.80 -16.46 -11.12
C ILE A 461 11.06 -17.18 -12.24
N TYR A 462 10.40 -16.41 -13.12
CA TYR A 462 9.82 -16.91 -14.35
C TYR A 462 10.85 -16.71 -15.46
N ASP A 463 11.25 -17.81 -16.11
CA ASP A 463 12.10 -17.81 -17.32
C ASP A 463 11.36 -17.23 -18.55
#